data_AF-A0A444JFA6-F1
#
_entry.id   AF-A0A444JFA6-F1
#
_cell.length_a   1.000
_cell.length_b   1.000
_cell.length_c   1.000
_cell.angle_alpha   90.00
_cell.angle_beta   90.00
_cell.angle_gamma   90.00
#
_symmetry.space_group_name_H-M   'P 1'
#
loop_
_entity.id
_entity.type
_entity.pdbx_description
1 polymer ?
#
loop_
_entity_poly.entity_id
_entity_poly.type
_entity_poly.pdbx_seq_one_letter_code
_entity_poly.pdbx_strand_id
1 'polypeptide(L)'
;MAKTDLTRQQKEVLGILADNPQGADVRQIIQSLQAPPHKRTVQRWLTALVVEGHISIVGKGRATLYRLSADQHDKLITPTDDKAREDYERYIPISREGREIMAYVRQSRTGRTPVGYERGFLSDYIPGKTNYLDDSLRAHLYHIGETEKQKHPAGTYGRAILSRLLIDLSWASSRLEGNTYSRLDTERLIALGQYAEGR
;
A
#
# COMPACT_ATOMS: atom_id res chain seq x y z
N MET A 1 -19.37 1.03 -17.45
CA MET A 1 -20.39 1.85 -16.77
C MET A 1 -19.68 2.89 -15.91
N ALA A 2 -20.07 4.15 -16.02
CA ALA A 2 -19.32 5.31 -15.54
C ALA A 2 -19.08 5.27 -14.02
N LYS A 3 -17.83 5.50 -13.58
CA LYS A 3 -17.52 5.85 -12.20
C LYS A 3 -18.02 7.27 -11.98
N THR A 4 -19.22 7.44 -11.42
CA THR A 4 -19.69 8.74 -10.96
C THR A 4 -18.86 9.14 -9.75
N ASP A 5 -18.14 10.25 -9.82
CA ASP A 5 -17.42 10.78 -8.67
C ASP A 5 -18.42 11.15 -7.56
N LEU A 6 -18.31 10.47 -6.41
CA LEU A 6 -19.13 10.73 -5.23
C LEU A 6 -18.94 12.17 -4.76
N THR A 7 -20.03 12.91 -4.68
CA THR A 7 -20.02 14.28 -4.14
C THR A 7 -19.60 14.28 -2.66
N ARG A 8 -19.06 15.41 -2.18
CA ARG A 8 -18.65 15.58 -0.76
C ARG A 8 -19.76 15.19 0.22
N GLN A 9 -21.00 15.56 -0.10
CA GLN A 9 -22.18 15.28 0.73
C GLN A 9 -22.58 13.80 0.72
N GLN A 10 -22.43 13.09 -0.42
CA GLN A 10 -22.64 11.64 -0.48
C GLN A 10 -21.58 10.88 0.33
N LYS A 11 -20.33 11.34 0.33
CA LYS A 11 -19.26 10.76 1.16
C LYS A 11 -19.54 10.91 2.66
N GLU A 12 -20.09 12.05 3.07
CA GLU A 12 -20.49 12.30 4.46
C GLU A 12 -21.60 11.34 4.92
N VAL A 13 -22.62 11.12 4.06
CA VAL A 13 -23.69 10.14 4.34
C VAL A 13 -23.12 8.71 4.45
N LEU A 14 -22.16 8.34 3.61
CA LEU A 14 -21.50 7.03 3.70
C LEU A 14 -20.68 6.88 4.99
N GLY A 15 -20.01 7.94 5.46
CA GLY A 15 -19.30 7.94 6.75
C GLY A 15 -20.24 7.67 7.93
N ILE A 16 -21.38 8.38 7.99
CA ILE A 16 -22.39 8.19 9.03
C ILE A 16 -22.95 6.76 9.03
N LEU A 17 -23.13 6.18 7.85
CA LEU A 17 -23.60 4.80 7.69
C LEU A 17 -22.51 3.76 8.00
N ALA A 18 -21.22 4.11 7.90
CA ALA A 18 -20.11 3.27 8.34
C ALA A 18 -20.05 3.20 9.87
N ASP A 19 -20.32 4.32 10.56
CA ASP A 19 -20.37 4.38 12.03
C ASP A 19 -21.59 3.63 12.61
N ASN A 20 -22.60 3.31 11.78
CA ASN A 20 -23.84 2.65 12.18
C ASN A 20 -24.08 1.33 11.41
N PRO A 21 -23.39 0.23 11.77
CA PRO A 21 -23.47 -1.05 11.04
C PRO A 21 -24.85 -1.71 11.08
N GLN A 22 -25.71 -1.35 12.04
CA GLN A 22 -27.09 -1.83 12.11
C GLN A 22 -28.01 -1.18 11.07
N GLY A 23 -27.59 -0.08 10.45
CA GLY A 23 -28.36 0.74 9.51
C GLY A 23 -29.01 1.95 10.20
N ALA A 24 -29.22 3.03 9.44
CA ALA A 24 -29.79 4.27 9.93
C ALA A 24 -31.05 4.68 9.16
N ASP A 25 -32.00 5.32 9.84
CA ASP A 25 -33.18 5.90 9.19
C ASP A 25 -32.87 7.29 8.59
N VAL A 26 -33.77 7.80 7.74
CA VAL A 26 -33.57 9.11 7.09
C VAL A 26 -33.46 10.25 8.12
N ARG A 27 -34.10 10.13 9.29
CA ARG A 27 -34.10 11.18 10.31
C ARG A 27 -32.75 11.24 11.04
N GLN A 28 -32.21 10.08 11.40
CA GLN A 28 -30.89 9.91 12.00
C GLN A 28 -29.80 10.43 11.06
N ILE A 29 -29.87 10.09 9.78
CA ILE A 29 -28.90 10.59 8.79
C ILE A 29 -28.95 12.11 8.69
N ILE A 30 -30.15 12.72 8.71
CA ILE A 30 -30.30 14.18 8.70
C ILE A 30 -29.73 14.81 9.98
N GLN A 31 -29.95 14.20 11.15
CA GLN A 31 -29.45 14.72 12.44
C GLN A 31 -27.93 14.64 12.57
N SER A 32 -27.30 13.65 11.94
CA SER A 32 -25.85 13.45 12.00
C SER A 32 -25.05 14.23 10.95
N LEU A 33 -25.71 14.89 9.99
CA LEU A 33 -25.07 15.74 8.99
C LEU A 33 -24.65 17.09 9.58
N GLN A 34 -23.43 17.57 9.25
CA GLN A 34 -22.92 18.84 9.79
C GLN A 34 -23.71 20.06 9.31
N ALA A 35 -24.29 19.99 8.11
CA ALA A 35 -25.17 21.01 7.54
C ALA A 35 -26.41 20.34 6.93
N PRO A 36 -27.49 20.11 7.72
CA PRO A 36 -28.62 19.30 7.29
C PRO A 36 -29.40 19.99 6.15
N PRO A 37 -29.39 19.42 4.93
CA PRO A 37 -30.20 19.95 3.84
C PRO A 37 -31.66 19.51 4.00
N HIS A 38 -32.54 20.07 3.18
CA HIS A 38 -33.95 19.68 3.19
C HIS A 38 -34.12 18.17 2.94
N LYS A 39 -35.07 17.54 3.65
CA LYS A 39 -35.31 16.08 3.64
C LYS A 39 -35.36 15.46 2.23
N ARG A 40 -35.96 16.17 1.27
CA ARG A 40 -36.10 15.73 -0.13
C ARG A 40 -34.75 15.58 -0.86
N THR A 41 -33.75 16.37 -0.48
CA THR A 41 -32.39 16.30 -1.03
C THR A 41 -31.66 15.06 -0.51
N VAL A 42 -31.75 14.77 0.79
CA VAL A 42 -31.18 13.55 1.38
C VAL A 42 -31.81 12.30 0.78
N GLN A 43 -33.14 12.29 0.61
CA GLN A 43 -33.83 11.19 -0.05
C GLN A 43 -33.32 10.97 -1.48
N ARG A 44 -33.08 12.05 -2.24
CA ARG A 44 -32.52 11.96 -3.60
C ARG A 44 -31.12 11.32 -3.60
N TRP A 45 -30.26 11.70 -2.66
CA TRP A 45 -28.92 11.11 -2.51
C TRP A 45 -28.97 9.64 -2.11
N LEU A 46 -29.84 9.28 -1.17
CA LEU A 46 -30.03 7.88 -0.77
C LEU A 46 -30.52 7.04 -1.95
N THR A 47 -31.47 7.53 -2.74
CA THR A 47 -31.91 6.83 -3.95
C THR A 47 -30.76 6.64 -4.94
N ALA A 48 -29.95 7.68 -5.18
CA ALA A 48 -28.78 7.57 -6.06
C ALA A 48 -27.76 6.54 -5.54
N LEU A 49 -27.44 6.58 -4.24
CA LEU A 49 -26.51 5.64 -3.59
C LEU A 49 -27.02 4.20 -3.61
N VAL A 50 -28.34 3.97 -3.57
CA VAL A 50 -28.95 2.64 -3.74
C VAL A 50 -28.79 2.16 -5.18
N VAL A 51 -29.08 3.02 -6.17
CA VAL A 51 -28.96 2.69 -7.60
C VAL A 51 -27.50 2.41 -7.99
N GLU A 52 -26.56 3.16 -7.42
CA GLU A 52 -25.11 2.96 -7.62
C GLU A 52 -24.56 1.77 -6.81
N GLY A 53 -25.38 1.12 -5.97
CA GLY A 53 -25.01 -0.07 -5.20
C GLY A 53 -24.13 0.20 -3.98
N HIS A 54 -24.00 1.47 -3.56
CA HIS A 54 -23.21 1.84 -2.39
C HIS A 54 -23.91 1.49 -1.06
N ILE A 55 -25.23 1.53 -1.04
CA ILE A 55 -26.06 1.23 0.14
C ILE A 55 -27.20 0.29 -0.22
N SER A 56 -27.64 -0.50 0.76
CA SER A 56 -28.78 -1.41 0.69
C SER A 56 -29.91 -0.92 1.60
N ILE A 57 -31.14 -1.25 1.23
CA ILE A 57 -32.34 -0.92 2.02
C ILE A 57 -32.77 -2.18 2.78
N VAL A 58 -32.96 -2.07 4.08
CA VAL A 58 -33.48 -3.12 4.94
C VAL A 58 -34.79 -2.64 5.57
N GLY A 59 -35.85 -3.44 5.44
CA GLY A 59 -37.18 -3.14 5.99
C GLY A 59 -38.15 -2.51 4.97
N LYS A 60 -39.37 -2.20 5.44
CA LYS A 60 -40.46 -1.64 4.62
C LYS A 60 -41.15 -0.46 5.33
N GLY A 61 -41.47 0.59 4.58
CA GLY A 61 -42.29 1.71 5.06
C GLY A 61 -41.61 2.54 6.16
N ARG A 62 -42.22 2.62 7.35
CA ARG A 62 -41.66 3.39 8.48
C ARG A 62 -40.43 2.74 9.12
N ALA A 63 -40.19 1.45 8.86
CA ALA A 63 -39.02 0.71 9.33
C ALA A 63 -37.94 0.60 8.24
N THR A 64 -37.84 1.59 7.35
CA THR A 64 -36.83 1.59 6.28
C THR A 64 -35.50 2.06 6.85
N LEU A 65 -34.52 1.14 6.89
CA LEU A 65 -33.16 1.40 7.32
C LEU A 65 -32.23 1.33 6.10
N TYR A 66 -31.32 2.28 6.00
CA TYR A 66 -30.26 2.27 5.00
C TYR A 66 -29.01 1.69 5.64
N ARG A 67 -28.39 0.71 5.00
CA ARG A 67 -27.16 0.07 5.44
C ARG A 67 -26.12 0.14 4.34
N LEU A 68 -24.86 0.27 4.72
CA LEU A 68 -23.76 0.19 3.78
C LEU A 68 -23.71 -1.20 3.10
N SER A 69 -23.47 -1.24 1.79
CA SER A 69 -23.34 -2.53 1.08
C SER A 69 -22.08 -3.28 1.55
N ALA A 70 -22.10 -4.61 1.59
CA ALA A 70 -20.98 -5.42 2.08
C ALA A 70 -19.64 -5.07 1.39
N ASP A 71 -19.69 -4.84 0.07
CA ASP A 71 -18.53 -4.43 -0.76
C ASP A 71 -17.96 -3.04 -0.42
N GLN A 72 -18.75 -2.18 0.22
CA GLN A 72 -18.34 -0.84 0.63
C GLN A 72 -17.99 -0.77 2.12
N HIS A 73 -18.58 -1.66 2.93
CA HIS A 73 -18.25 -1.84 4.34
C HIS A 73 -16.78 -2.28 4.46
N ASP A 74 -16.35 -3.19 3.60
CA ASP A 74 -14.96 -3.65 3.51
C ASP A 74 -14.01 -2.55 2.99
N LYS A 75 -14.47 -1.64 2.11
CA LYS A 75 -13.66 -0.54 1.58
C LYS A 75 -13.49 0.66 2.53
N LEU A 76 -14.41 0.86 3.46
CA LEU A 76 -14.41 2.00 4.38
C LEU A 76 -13.88 1.66 5.78
N ILE A 77 -14.05 0.41 6.23
CA ILE A 77 -13.59 -0.04 7.55
C ILE A 77 -12.14 -0.54 7.50
N THR A 78 -11.66 -0.95 6.33
CA THR A 78 -10.25 -1.28 6.17
C THR A 78 -9.45 0.03 6.14
N PRO A 79 -8.52 0.24 7.09
CA PRO A 79 -7.67 1.43 7.10
C PRO A 79 -6.98 1.56 5.75
N THR A 80 -6.83 2.80 5.30
CA THR A 80 -6.43 3.25 3.97
C THR A 80 -5.00 2.84 3.53
N ASP A 81 -4.38 1.87 4.22
CA ASP A 81 -3.07 1.31 3.88
C ASP A 81 -3.13 0.18 2.84
N ASP A 82 -4.27 -0.51 2.68
CA ASP A 82 -4.27 -1.72 1.84
C ASP A 82 -4.35 -1.44 0.34
N LYS A 83 -4.92 -0.31 -0.10
CA LYS A 83 -4.90 0.08 -1.52
C LYS A 83 -3.49 0.43 -2.01
N ALA A 84 -2.64 1.01 -1.16
CA ALA A 84 -1.24 1.25 -1.48
C ALA A 84 -0.41 -0.05 -1.46
N ARG A 85 -0.81 -1.04 -0.65
CA ARG A 85 -0.14 -2.36 -0.58
C ARG A 85 -0.46 -3.26 -1.76
N GLU A 86 -1.71 -3.26 -2.26
CA GLU A 86 -2.10 -4.06 -3.43
C GLU A 86 -1.39 -3.63 -4.73
N ASP A 87 -1.05 -2.34 -4.86
CA ASP A 87 -0.36 -1.83 -6.06
C ASP A 87 1.11 -2.28 -6.14
N TYR A 88 1.81 -2.43 -5.00
CA TYR A 88 3.17 -2.96 -4.96
C TYR A 88 3.22 -4.48 -5.22
N GLU A 89 2.26 -5.24 -4.69
CA GLU A 89 2.16 -6.69 -4.89
C GLU A 89 1.92 -7.08 -6.35
N ARG A 90 1.23 -6.22 -7.10
CA ARG A 90 1.00 -6.42 -8.54
C ARG A 90 2.25 -6.12 -9.37
N TYR A 91 3.17 -5.31 -8.85
CA TYR A 91 4.36 -4.85 -9.57
C TYR A 91 5.58 -5.77 -9.35
N ILE A 92 5.66 -6.46 -8.22
CA ILE A 92 6.78 -7.37 -7.90
C ILE A 92 6.27 -8.82 -7.92
N PRO A 93 6.69 -9.66 -8.89
CA PRO A 93 6.30 -11.06 -8.90
C PRO A 93 6.93 -11.80 -7.71
N ILE A 94 6.10 -12.20 -6.74
CA ILE A 94 6.53 -12.98 -5.58
C ILE A 94 6.54 -14.47 -5.94
N SER A 95 7.58 -15.20 -5.51
CA SER A 95 7.64 -16.66 -5.69
C SER A 95 6.48 -17.36 -4.98
N ARG A 96 6.29 -18.66 -5.25
CA ARG A 96 5.26 -19.44 -4.57
C ARG A 96 5.51 -19.47 -3.05
N GLU A 97 6.75 -19.70 -2.66
CA GLU A 97 7.21 -19.76 -1.28
C GLU A 97 7.03 -18.39 -0.60
N GLY A 98 7.35 -17.30 -1.31
CA GLY A 98 7.18 -15.94 -0.80
C GLY A 98 5.71 -15.59 -0.53
N ARG A 99 4.77 -16.10 -1.34
CA ARG A 99 3.33 -15.89 -1.11
C ARG A 99 2.84 -16.56 0.17
N GLU A 100 3.37 -17.73 0.50
CA GLU A 100 3.03 -18.44 1.74
C GLU A 100 3.56 -17.67 2.97
N ILE A 101 4.80 -17.20 2.93
CA ILE A 101 5.39 -16.35 3.98
C ILE A 101 4.59 -15.06 4.14
N MET A 102 4.22 -14.43 3.02
CA MET A 102 3.46 -13.19 3.03
C MET A 102 2.07 -13.38 3.65
N ALA A 103 1.37 -14.45 3.31
CA ALA A 103 0.09 -14.80 3.90
C ALA A 103 0.21 -14.96 5.42
N TYR A 104 1.27 -15.62 5.90
CA TYR A 104 1.56 -15.78 7.33
C TYR A 104 1.85 -14.44 8.02
N VAL A 105 2.73 -13.61 7.44
CA VAL A 105 3.13 -12.30 8.00
C VAL A 105 2.00 -11.28 7.94
N ARG A 106 0.97 -11.46 7.11
CA ARG A 106 -0.22 -10.58 7.07
C ARG A 106 -1.27 -10.90 8.12
N GLN A 107 -1.22 -12.06 8.75
CA GLN A 107 -2.16 -12.42 9.81
C GLN A 107 -2.04 -11.44 10.99
N SER A 108 -3.18 -11.20 11.68
CA SER A 108 -3.18 -10.47 12.96
C SER A 108 -2.22 -11.12 13.95
N ARG A 109 -1.70 -10.34 14.91
CA ARG A 109 -0.78 -10.84 15.95
C ARG A 109 -1.34 -12.04 16.71
N THR A 110 -2.66 -12.11 16.89
CA THR A 110 -3.35 -13.22 17.55
C THR A 110 -3.54 -14.45 16.66
N GLY A 111 -3.41 -14.31 15.34
CA GLY A 111 -3.53 -15.41 14.37
C GLY A 111 -2.21 -16.12 14.04
N ARG A 112 -1.08 -15.56 14.48
CA ARG A 112 0.25 -16.17 14.30
C ARG A 112 0.57 -17.11 15.45
N THR A 113 1.45 -18.07 15.20
CA THR A 113 1.94 -18.94 16.29
C THR A 113 2.75 -18.10 17.28
N PRO A 114 2.44 -18.16 18.58
CA PRO A 114 3.22 -17.45 19.59
C PRO A 114 4.59 -18.11 19.72
N VAL A 115 5.65 -17.32 19.51
CA VAL A 115 7.04 -17.75 19.66
C VAL A 115 7.67 -16.97 20.82
N GLY A 116 8.34 -17.69 21.73
CA GLY A 116 9.06 -17.10 22.85
C GLY A 116 10.47 -16.62 22.46
N TYR A 117 11.08 -15.81 23.31
CA TYR A 117 12.48 -15.43 23.14
C TYR A 117 13.39 -16.58 23.55
N GLU A 118 14.27 -17.01 22.64
CA GLU A 118 15.35 -17.93 22.95
C GLU A 118 16.55 -17.16 23.49
N ARG A 119 16.75 -17.19 24.81
CA ARG A 119 17.88 -16.48 25.43
C ARG A 119 19.24 -17.09 25.09
N GLY A 120 19.27 -18.43 24.94
CA GLY A 120 20.45 -19.21 24.55
C GLY A 120 21.08 -18.68 23.26
N PHE A 121 20.24 -18.29 22.30
CA PHE A 121 20.66 -17.71 21.05
C PHE A 121 21.68 -16.58 21.25
N LEU A 122 21.39 -15.60 22.12
CA LEU A 122 22.30 -14.46 22.38
C LEU A 122 23.41 -14.79 23.38
N SER A 123 23.13 -15.61 24.40
CA SER A 123 24.12 -15.92 25.44
C SER A 123 25.25 -16.82 24.95
N ASP A 124 24.96 -17.68 23.98
CA ASP A 124 25.89 -18.70 23.50
C ASP A 124 26.75 -18.17 22.35
N TYR A 125 26.52 -16.91 21.96
CA TYR A 125 27.32 -16.24 20.94
C TYR A 125 28.67 -15.78 21.49
N ILE A 126 29.74 -16.32 20.91
CA ILE A 126 31.11 -15.92 21.15
C ILE A 126 31.67 -15.38 19.83
N PRO A 127 32.00 -14.07 19.77
CA PRO A 127 32.53 -13.45 18.56
C PRO A 127 33.70 -14.22 17.96
N GLY A 128 33.61 -14.53 16.66
CA GLY A 128 34.65 -15.23 15.91
C GLY A 128 34.79 -16.73 16.21
N LYS A 129 33.97 -17.31 17.10
CA LYS A 129 33.97 -18.74 17.40
C LYS A 129 32.65 -19.43 17.08
N THR A 130 31.53 -18.86 17.50
CA THR A 130 30.19 -19.40 17.22
C THR A 130 29.48 -18.57 16.16
N ASN A 131 28.49 -19.17 15.51
CA ASN A 131 27.69 -18.52 14.48
C ASN A 131 26.21 -18.74 14.79
N TYR A 132 25.39 -17.73 14.53
CA TYR A 132 23.93 -17.81 14.73
C TYR A 132 23.21 -18.65 13.67
N LEU A 133 23.86 -18.89 12.54
CA LEU A 133 23.31 -19.60 11.40
C LEU A 133 24.06 -20.90 11.23
N ASP A 134 23.33 -21.95 10.90
CA ASP A 134 23.89 -23.26 10.59
C ASP A 134 24.88 -23.18 9.41
N ASP A 135 25.86 -24.07 9.41
CA ASP A 135 26.91 -24.09 8.39
C ASP A 135 26.36 -24.28 6.98
N SER A 136 25.31 -25.09 6.81
CA SER A 136 24.63 -25.30 5.53
C SER A 136 23.98 -24.02 5.01
N LEU A 137 23.29 -23.29 5.90
CA LEU A 137 22.64 -22.02 5.57
C LEU A 137 23.67 -20.95 5.24
N ARG A 138 24.77 -20.90 6.00
CA ARG A 138 25.89 -19.98 5.72
C ARG A 138 26.50 -20.25 4.35
N ALA A 139 26.76 -21.51 4.01
CA ALA A 139 27.30 -21.89 2.71
C ALA A 139 26.33 -21.54 1.57
N HIS A 140 25.03 -21.77 1.78
CA HIS A 140 24.00 -21.40 0.80
C HIS A 140 23.89 -19.89 0.60
N LEU A 141 23.85 -19.11 1.69
CA LEU A 141 23.84 -17.64 1.64
C LEU A 141 25.12 -17.09 1.03
N TYR A 142 26.26 -17.69 1.34
CA TYR A 142 27.53 -17.36 0.71
C TYR A 142 27.43 -17.56 -0.80
N HIS A 143 26.95 -18.71 -1.28
CA HIS A 143 26.81 -19.00 -2.70
C HIS A 143 25.84 -18.06 -3.42
N ILE A 144 24.71 -17.71 -2.81
CA ILE A 144 23.75 -16.74 -3.39
C ILE A 144 24.34 -15.32 -3.39
N GLY A 145 25.07 -14.96 -2.33
CA GLY A 145 25.72 -13.65 -2.20
C GLY A 145 27.00 -13.52 -3.03
N GLU A 146 27.57 -14.64 -3.46
CA GLU A 146 28.77 -14.70 -4.28
C GLU A 146 28.43 -14.25 -5.70
N THR A 147 28.71 -12.98 -5.97
CA THR A 147 28.59 -12.42 -7.31
C THR A 147 29.83 -12.80 -8.12
N GLU A 148 29.78 -13.94 -8.81
CA GLU A 148 30.86 -14.45 -9.68
C GLU A 148 31.47 -13.40 -10.63
N LYS A 149 30.69 -12.38 -11.00
CA LYS A 149 31.08 -11.41 -12.02
C LYS A 149 32.04 -10.32 -11.57
N GLN A 150 32.28 -10.08 -10.28
CA GLN A 150 33.07 -8.91 -9.87
C GLN A 150 33.96 -9.18 -8.66
N LYS A 151 35.19 -9.64 -8.93
CA LYS A 151 36.38 -9.53 -8.05
C LYS A 151 36.78 -8.07 -7.77
N HIS A 152 35.82 -7.15 -7.68
CA HIS A 152 36.13 -5.76 -7.39
C HIS A 152 36.11 -5.55 -5.87
N PRO A 153 36.97 -4.66 -5.34
CA PRO A 153 36.98 -4.32 -3.92
C PRO A 153 35.58 -3.97 -3.41
N ALA A 154 35.27 -4.33 -2.17
CA ALA A 154 34.05 -3.94 -1.49
C ALA A 154 33.90 -2.41 -1.55
N GLY A 155 33.00 -1.92 -2.42
CA GLY A 155 32.83 -0.50 -2.71
C GLY A 155 32.54 -0.20 -4.19
N THR A 156 33.15 -0.93 -5.12
CA THR A 156 32.90 -0.73 -6.56
C THR A 156 31.49 -1.12 -6.95
N TYR A 157 30.96 -2.20 -6.36
CA TYR A 157 29.58 -2.64 -6.58
C TYR A 157 28.55 -1.63 -6.05
N GLY A 158 28.75 -1.15 -4.83
CA GLY A 158 27.91 -0.10 -4.24
C GLY A 158 27.93 1.17 -5.10
N ARG A 159 29.12 1.58 -5.55
CA ARG A 159 29.29 2.72 -6.46
C ARG A 159 28.55 2.51 -7.79
N ALA A 160 28.62 1.32 -8.39
CA ALA A 160 27.93 1.02 -9.65
C ALA A 160 26.40 1.09 -9.50
N ILE A 161 25.84 0.55 -8.41
CA ILE A 161 24.40 0.65 -8.12
C ILE A 161 24.00 2.10 -7.90
N LEU A 162 24.73 2.83 -7.06
CA LEU A 162 24.47 4.24 -6.78
C LEU A 162 24.54 5.09 -8.06
N SER A 163 25.55 4.86 -8.91
CA SER A 163 25.67 5.54 -10.20
C SER A 163 24.46 5.30 -11.10
N ARG A 164 23.99 4.05 -11.20
CA ARG A 164 22.80 3.73 -11.99
C ARG A 164 21.54 4.38 -11.44
N LEU A 165 21.35 4.34 -10.12
CA LEU A 165 20.19 4.92 -9.45
C LEU A 165 20.18 6.45 -9.58
N LEU A 166 21.33 7.11 -9.47
CA LEU A 166 21.48 8.54 -9.72
C LEU A 166 21.08 8.91 -11.15
N ILE A 167 21.57 8.17 -12.16
CA ILE A 167 21.20 8.41 -13.57
C ILE A 167 19.69 8.28 -13.78
N ASP A 168 19.08 7.22 -13.25
CA ASP A 168 17.66 6.95 -13.46
C ASP A 168 16.77 8.00 -12.75
N LEU A 169 17.14 8.44 -11.54
CA LEU A 169 16.41 9.48 -10.81
C LEU A 169 16.61 10.88 -11.43
N SER A 170 17.84 11.23 -11.81
CA SER A 170 18.11 12.53 -12.46
C SER A 170 17.38 12.66 -13.79
N TRP A 171 17.33 11.58 -14.58
CA TRP A 171 16.56 11.58 -15.82
C TRP A 171 15.05 11.69 -15.56
N ALA A 172 14.52 10.97 -14.58
CA ALA A 172 13.11 11.04 -14.22
C ALA A 172 12.70 12.44 -13.72
N SER A 173 13.52 13.09 -12.88
CA SER A 173 13.30 14.47 -12.41
C SER A 173 13.35 15.46 -13.57
N SER A 174 14.39 15.38 -14.40
CA SER A 174 14.56 16.21 -15.59
C SER A 174 13.35 16.12 -16.52
N ARG A 175 12.80 14.92 -16.72
CA ARG A 175 11.61 14.72 -17.55
C ARG A 175 10.33 15.28 -16.92
N LEU A 176 10.19 15.20 -15.59
CA LEU A 176 9.07 15.81 -14.87
C LEU A 176 9.11 17.35 -14.91
N GLU A 177 10.31 17.93 -14.90
CA GLU A 177 10.55 19.36 -15.06
C GLU A 177 10.34 19.86 -16.51
N GLY A 178 10.14 18.94 -17.47
CA GLY A 178 9.88 19.27 -18.88
C GLY A 178 11.14 19.42 -19.74
N ASN A 179 12.31 19.03 -19.22
CA ASN A 179 13.56 19.06 -19.99
C ASN A 179 13.61 17.94 -21.04
N THR A 180 14.27 18.20 -22.17
CA THR A 180 14.34 17.29 -23.33
C THR A 180 15.57 16.38 -23.35
N TYR A 181 16.33 16.28 -22.25
CA TYR A 181 17.52 15.43 -22.18
C TYR A 181 17.17 13.96 -22.31
N SER A 182 17.93 13.24 -23.14
CA SER A 182 17.83 11.78 -23.20
C SER A 182 18.53 11.15 -21.99
N ARG A 183 18.17 9.91 -21.65
CA ARG A 183 18.83 9.16 -20.57
C ARG A 183 20.35 9.05 -20.79
N LEU A 184 20.77 8.97 -22.06
CA LEU A 184 22.18 8.89 -22.45
C LEU A 184 22.91 10.23 -22.24
N ASP A 185 22.21 11.35 -22.39
CA ASP A 185 22.74 12.68 -22.07
C ASP A 185 22.90 12.85 -20.56
N THR A 186 21.92 12.40 -19.77
CA THR A 186 22.02 12.41 -18.29
C THR A 186 23.17 11.53 -17.80
N GLU A 187 23.37 10.37 -18.39
CA GLU A 187 24.52 9.50 -18.10
C GLU A 187 25.85 10.20 -18.41
N ARG A 188 25.96 10.89 -19.55
CA ARG A 188 27.15 11.68 -19.90
C ARG A 188 27.39 12.85 -18.95
N LEU A 189 26.35 13.61 -18.61
CA LEU A 189 26.45 14.75 -17.68
C LEU A 189 26.94 14.30 -16.30
N ILE A 190 26.39 13.21 -15.78
CA ILE A 190 26.80 12.65 -14.47
C ILE A 190 28.21 12.06 -14.54
N ALA A 191 28.56 11.35 -15.61
CA ALA A 191 29.89 10.77 -15.78
C ALA A 191 31.00 11.84 -15.93
N LEU A 192 30.67 12.97 -16.58
CA LEU A 192 31.59 14.09 -16.82
C LEU A 192 31.52 15.18 -15.73
N GLY A 193 30.60 15.06 -14.77
CA GLY A 193 30.40 16.06 -13.71
C GLY A 193 29.92 17.42 -14.25
N GLN A 194 29.20 17.42 -15.37
CA GLN A 194 28.74 18.63 -16.05
C GLN A 194 27.30 18.96 -15.66
N TYR A 195 27.02 20.25 -15.52
CA TYR A 195 25.66 20.73 -15.28
C TYR A 195 24.89 20.81 -16.61
N ALA A 196 23.61 20.47 -16.57
CA ALA A 196 22.72 20.73 -17.67
C ALA A 196 22.56 22.25 -17.85
N GLU A 197 22.90 22.77 -19.04
CA GLU A 197 22.50 24.12 -19.45
C GLU A 197 21.00 24.12 -19.72
N GLY A 198 20.21 24.42 -18.69
CA GLY A 198 18.75 24.33 -18.71
C GLY A 198 18.08 25.14 -19.82
N ARG A 199 16.82 24.80 -20.09
CA ARG A 199 15.85 25.63 -20.83
C ARG A 199 14.78 26.16 -19.90
#